data_AF-X0X2N1-F1
#
_entry.id   AF-X0X2N1-F1
#
_cell.length_a   1.000
_cell.length_b   1.000
_cell.length_c   1.000
_cell.angle_alpha   90.00
_cell.angle_beta   90.00
_cell.angle_gamma   90.00
#
_symmetry.space_group_name_H-M   'P 1'
#
loop_
_entity.id
_entity.type
_entity.pdbx_description
1 polymer ?
#
loop_
_entity_poly.entity_id
_entity_poly.type
_entity_poly.pdbx_seq_one_letter_code
_entity_poly.pdbx_strand_id
1 'polypeptide(L)'
;MVSLRFRTNAVFSLLLVTPLFLTSPAVAQDEARALDQAIQLFDHGDYVAAQEVLIGIDRSKLTGKQQVRRDDYLNRVQVAMTMYEKALRDLEDAETAIAEAELDRAEHLLNAVLANEYAAEALRRAATTHLNELKQRQSPARTAETEGTPAQPTESV
;
A
#
# COMPACT_ATOMS: atom_id res chain seq x y z
N MET A 1 13.50 81.58 -44.22
CA MET A 1 12.08 81.81 -44.54
C MET A 1 11.52 80.45 -44.94
N VAL A 2 10.59 79.79 -44.27
CA VAL A 2 9.45 80.21 -43.45
C VAL A 2 9.23 79.14 -42.37
N SER A 3 9.02 79.60 -41.13
CA SER A 3 8.61 78.80 -39.98
C SER A 3 7.18 78.29 -40.16
N LEU A 4 6.86 77.05 -39.75
CA LEU A 4 5.48 76.70 -39.43
C LEU A 4 5.42 75.78 -38.19
N ARG A 5 4.77 76.33 -37.16
CA ARG A 5 4.50 75.75 -35.85
C ARG A 5 3.18 74.98 -35.89
N PHE A 6 3.14 73.75 -35.38
CA PHE A 6 1.91 73.08 -34.91
C PHE A 6 2.24 72.44 -33.56
N ARG A 7 1.91 73.10 -32.44
CA ARG A 7 0.63 73.03 -31.69
C ARG A 7 0.27 71.61 -31.24
N THR A 8 0.73 71.31 -30.03
CA THR A 8 0.05 70.60 -28.94
C THR A 8 -1.40 70.17 -29.18
N ASN A 9 -1.69 68.89 -28.95
CA ASN A 9 -2.92 68.47 -28.28
C ASN A 9 -2.73 67.12 -27.58
N ALA A 10 -2.96 67.15 -26.27
CA ALA A 10 -2.97 66.00 -25.37
C ALA A 10 -4.33 65.30 -25.45
N VAL A 11 -4.33 63.97 -25.54
CA VAL A 11 -5.46 63.14 -25.11
C VAL A 11 -4.85 61.93 -24.41
N PHE A 12 -4.68 62.05 -23.09
CA PHE A 12 -4.22 60.98 -22.23
C PHE A 12 -5.45 60.11 -21.90
N SER A 13 -5.76 59.15 -22.77
CA SER A 13 -6.82 58.17 -22.55
C SER A 13 -6.40 57.20 -21.45
N LEU A 14 -6.96 57.40 -20.26
CA LEU A 14 -6.85 56.52 -19.11
C LEU A 14 -7.58 55.20 -19.41
N LEU A 15 -6.83 54.22 -19.92
CA LEU A 15 -7.32 52.88 -20.24
C LEU A 15 -7.28 52.04 -18.95
N LEU A 16 -8.45 51.90 -18.33
CA LEU A 16 -8.67 51.12 -17.12
C LEU A 16 -8.58 49.62 -17.46
N VAL A 17 -7.35 49.10 -17.49
CA VAL A 17 -7.08 47.66 -17.66
C VAL A 17 -7.56 46.96 -16.40
N THR A 18 -8.74 46.35 -16.47
CA THR A 18 -9.27 45.51 -15.40
C THR A 18 -8.62 44.13 -15.56
N PRO A 19 -7.78 43.66 -14.63
CA PRO A 19 -7.26 42.31 -14.71
C PRO A 19 -8.40 41.35 -14.35
N LEU A 20 -9.00 40.74 -15.38
CA LEU A 20 -9.76 39.51 -15.21
C LEU A 20 -8.79 38.46 -14.65
N PHE A 21 -8.87 38.23 -13.34
CA PHE A 21 -8.28 37.06 -12.69
C PHE A 21 -9.01 35.80 -13.19
N LEU A 22 -8.65 35.36 -14.39
CA LEU A 22 -8.92 34.01 -14.88
C LEU A 22 -8.03 33.05 -14.07
N THR A 23 -8.56 32.57 -12.95
CA THR A 23 -8.02 31.42 -12.25
C THR A 23 -8.25 30.20 -13.13
N SER A 24 -7.22 29.75 -13.85
CA SER A 24 -7.27 28.57 -14.71
C SER A 24 -7.55 27.30 -13.88
N PRO A 25 -8.68 26.59 -14.07
CA PRO A 25 -9.00 25.37 -13.33
C PRO A 25 -8.20 24.13 -13.81
N ALA A 26 -7.42 24.24 -14.90
CA ALA A 26 -6.78 23.10 -15.54
C ALA A 26 -5.72 22.40 -14.66
N VAL A 27 -5.02 23.13 -13.80
CA VAL A 27 -3.92 22.56 -12.98
C VAL A 27 -4.45 21.79 -11.77
N ALA A 28 -5.59 22.19 -11.21
CA ALA A 28 -6.23 21.49 -10.09
C ALA A 28 -6.77 20.10 -10.49
N GLN A 29 -7.06 19.91 -11.78
CA GLN A 29 -7.56 18.62 -12.28
C GLN A 29 -6.48 17.54 -12.34
N ASP A 30 -5.21 17.92 -12.49
CA ASP A 30 -4.09 16.99 -12.58
C ASP A 30 -3.75 16.38 -11.20
N GLU A 31 -3.66 17.25 -10.17
CA GLU A 31 -3.38 16.84 -8.79
C GLU A 31 -4.50 15.98 -8.20
N ALA A 32 -5.76 16.24 -8.59
CA ALA A 32 -6.89 15.41 -8.22
C ALA A 32 -6.77 13.98 -8.80
N ARG A 33 -6.33 13.85 -10.06
CA ARG A 33 -6.10 12.53 -10.69
C ARG A 33 -4.92 11.81 -10.04
N ALA A 34 -3.84 12.53 -9.74
CA ALA A 34 -2.70 11.97 -9.00
C ALA A 34 -3.13 11.45 -7.63
N LEU A 35 -4.00 12.17 -6.91
CA LEU A 35 -4.56 11.68 -5.65
C LEU A 35 -5.35 10.39 -5.82
N ASP A 36 -6.24 10.32 -6.82
CA ASP A 36 -7.03 9.11 -7.05
C ASP A 36 -6.15 7.92 -7.51
N GLN A 37 -5.10 8.18 -8.30
CA GLN A 37 -4.10 7.17 -8.67
C GLN A 37 -3.33 6.64 -7.45
N ALA A 38 -2.89 7.52 -6.55
CA ALA A 38 -2.21 7.10 -5.33
C ALA A 38 -3.09 6.20 -4.45
N ILE A 39 -4.38 6.51 -4.37
CA ILE A 39 -5.35 5.72 -3.62
C ILE A 39 -5.51 4.33 -4.25
N GLN A 40 -5.58 4.24 -5.57
CA GLN A 40 -5.61 2.94 -6.26
C GLN A 40 -4.35 2.12 -5.96
N LEU A 41 -3.16 2.73 -6.03
CA LEU A 41 -1.90 2.06 -5.67
C LEU A 41 -1.93 1.56 -4.22
N PHE A 42 -2.43 2.37 -3.28
CA PHE A 42 -2.59 1.96 -1.88
C PHE A 42 -3.54 0.75 -1.75
N ASP A 43 -4.70 0.79 -2.42
CA ASP A 43 -5.70 -0.27 -2.36
C ASP A 43 -5.20 -1.58 -3.01
N HIS A 44 -4.26 -1.50 -3.96
CA HIS A 44 -3.57 -2.64 -4.56
C HIS A 44 -2.40 -3.18 -3.72
N GLY A 45 -2.03 -2.52 -2.64
CA GLY A 45 -0.89 -2.91 -1.79
C GLY A 45 0.45 -2.35 -2.25
N ASP A 46 0.48 -1.50 -3.28
CA ASP A 46 1.68 -0.84 -3.80
C ASP A 46 2.03 0.40 -2.97
N TYR A 47 2.27 0.22 -1.67
CA TYR A 47 2.37 1.31 -0.70
C TYR A 47 3.51 2.30 -0.99
N VAL A 48 4.65 1.81 -1.51
CA VAL A 48 5.79 2.67 -1.88
C VAL A 48 5.42 3.59 -3.04
N ALA A 49 4.85 3.04 -4.11
CA ALA A 49 4.41 3.83 -5.26
C ALA A 49 3.29 4.82 -4.86
N ALA A 50 2.36 4.40 -3.99
CA ALA A 50 1.35 5.29 -3.44
C ALA A 50 1.97 6.47 -2.68
N GLN A 51 2.99 6.22 -1.84
CA GLN A 51 3.70 7.25 -1.09
C GLN A 51 4.34 8.28 -2.02
N GLU A 52 5.06 7.81 -3.04
CA GLU A 52 5.76 8.66 -3.99
C GLU A 52 4.80 9.61 -4.70
N VAL A 53 3.66 9.09 -5.18
CA VAL A 53 2.63 9.92 -5.81
C VAL A 53 2.05 10.93 -4.81
N LEU A 54 1.71 10.52 -3.60
CA LEU A 54 1.13 11.42 -2.59
C LEU A 54 2.06 12.57 -2.19
N ILE A 55 3.36 12.30 -2.05
CA ILE A 55 4.37 13.31 -1.72
C ILE A 55 4.55 14.27 -2.90
N GLY A 56 4.48 13.78 -4.13
CA GLY A 56 4.59 14.58 -5.35
C GLY A 56 3.43 15.56 -5.58
N ILE A 57 2.26 15.32 -4.98
CA ILE A 57 1.08 16.18 -5.14
C ILE A 57 1.29 17.56 -4.51
N ASP A 58 1.05 18.61 -5.28
CA ASP A 58 1.00 19.98 -4.76
C ASP A 58 -0.31 20.21 -4.00
N ARG A 59 -0.21 20.12 -2.67
CA ARG A 59 -1.33 20.30 -1.74
C ARG A 59 -2.09 21.61 -1.94
N SER A 60 -1.43 22.70 -2.36
CA SER A 60 -2.06 24.01 -2.52
C SER A 60 -3.06 24.07 -3.68
N LYS A 61 -2.92 23.16 -4.64
CA LYS A 61 -3.80 23.04 -5.81
C LYS A 61 -4.98 22.09 -5.60
N LEU A 62 -5.02 21.38 -4.47
CA LEU A 62 -6.15 20.54 -4.08
C LEU A 62 -7.26 21.37 -3.41
N THR A 63 -8.51 20.93 -3.58
CA THR A 63 -9.63 21.44 -2.75
C THR A 63 -9.43 21.06 -1.27
N GLY A 64 -10.04 21.80 -0.34
CA GLY A 64 -9.90 21.50 1.10
C GLY A 64 -10.25 20.04 1.48
N LYS A 65 -11.28 19.46 0.84
CA LYS A 65 -11.63 18.05 1.03
C LYS A 65 -10.55 17.09 0.50
N GLN A 66 -9.98 17.39 -0.66
CA GLN A 66 -8.89 16.59 -1.23
C GLN A 66 -7.59 16.71 -0.42
N GLN A 67 -7.29 17.89 0.13
CA GLN A 67 -6.14 18.09 1.03
C GLN A 67 -6.25 17.17 2.24
N VAL A 68 -7.41 17.14 2.91
CA VAL A 68 -7.66 16.23 4.04
C VAL A 68 -7.51 14.77 3.63
N ARG A 69 -8.04 14.37 2.45
CA ARG A 69 -7.87 12.99 1.93
C ARG A 69 -6.39 12.64 1.68
N ARG A 70 -5.63 13.53 1.05
CA ARG A 70 -4.19 13.33 0.80
C ARG A 70 -3.45 13.13 2.13
N ASP A 71 -3.69 14.02 3.09
CA ASP A 71 -3.00 13.99 4.38
C ASP A 71 -3.38 12.72 5.17
N ASP A 72 -4.64 12.26 5.11
CA ASP A 72 -5.08 10.97 5.67
C ASP A 72 -4.36 9.77 5.03
N TYR A 73 -4.31 9.73 3.69
CA TYR A 73 -3.63 8.63 2.99
C TYR A 73 -2.12 8.61 3.20
N LEU A 74 -1.46 9.77 3.36
CA LEU A 74 -0.04 9.80 3.74
C LEU A 74 0.21 9.11 5.08
N ASN A 75 -0.65 9.35 6.09
CA ASN A 75 -0.56 8.66 7.37
C ASN A 75 -0.84 7.16 7.24
N ARG A 76 -1.88 6.79 6.49
CA ARG A 76 -2.24 5.38 6.27
C ARG A 76 -1.16 4.59 5.54
N VAL A 77 -0.52 5.18 4.53
CA VAL A 77 0.62 4.59 3.81
C VAL A 77 1.77 4.29 4.76
N GLN A 78 2.10 5.19 5.69
CA GLN A 78 3.19 4.95 6.65
C GLN A 78 2.90 3.76 7.57
N VAL A 79 1.66 3.63 8.06
CA VAL A 79 1.22 2.48 8.85
C VAL A 79 1.26 1.21 7.99
N ALA A 80 0.74 1.28 6.77
CA ALA A 80 0.68 0.15 5.84
C ALA A 80 2.07 -0.39 5.51
N MET A 81 3.05 0.48 5.24
CA MET A 81 4.44 0.08 4.97
C MET A 81 5.05 -0.63 6.18
N THR A 82 4.86 -0.11 7.39
CA THR A 82 5.38 -0.74 8.63
C THR A 82 4.77 -2.13 8.82
N MET A 83 3.47 -2.26 8.59
CA MET A 83 2.75 -3.52 8.73
C MET A 83 3.10 -4.50 7.59
N TYR A 84 3.31 -4.02 6.37
CA TYR A 84 3.78 -4.81 5.25
C TYR A 84 5.16 -5.41 5.54
N GLU A 85 6.11 -4.59 6.00
CA GLU A 85 7.45 -5.06 6.39
C GLU A 85 7.37 -6.09 7.52
N LYS A 86 6.47 -5.90 8.48
CA LYS A 86 6.23 -6.90 9.52
C LYS A 86 5.74 -8.22 8.93
N ALA A 87 4.77 -8.18 8.01
CA ALA A 87 4.28 -9.40 7.34
C ALA A 87 5.38 -10.10 6.55
N LEU A 88 6.27 -9.34 5.90
CA LEU A 88 7.42 -9.91 5.19
C LEU A 88 8.35 -10.64 6.17
N ARG A 89 8.76 -9.99 7.26
CA ARG A 89 9.59 -10.61 8.30
C ARG A 89 8.94 -11.81 8.96
N ASP A 90 7.65 -11.72 9.28
CA ASP A 90 6.90 -12.85 9.86
C ASP A 90 6.91 -14.06 8.89
N LEU A 91 6.83 -13.85 7.58
CA LEU A 91 6.92 -14.92 6.58
C LEU A 91 8.34 -15.51 6.51
N GLU A 92 9.37 -14.69 6.46
CA GLU A 92 10.79 -15.14 6.46
C GLU A 92 11.13 -15.93 7.74
N ASP A 93 10.67 -15.44 8.90
CA ASP A 93 10.84 -16.12 10.18
C ASP A 93 10.06 -17.44 10.22
N ALA A 94 8.87 -17.51 9.59
CA ALA A 94 8.11 -18.74 9.48
C ALA A 94 8.82 -19.77 8.61
N GLU A 95 9.36 -19.37 7.47
CA GLU A 95 10.14 -20.23 6.58
C GLU A 95 11.38 -20.79 7.32
N THR A 96 12.05 -19.97 8.11
CA THR A 96 13.16 -20.39 8.97
C THR A 96 12.69 -21.40 10.02
N ALA A 97 11.59 -21.13 10.73
CA ALA A 97 11.02 -22.04 11.71
C ALA A 97 10.61 -23.39 11.10
N ILE A 98 10.11 -23.41 9.85
CA ILE A 98 9.83 -24.66 9.11
C ILE A 98 11.12 -25.45 8.88
N ALA A 99 12.20 -24.78 8.47
CA ALA A 99 13.50 -25.41 8.24
C ALA A 99 14.11 -25.98 9.53
N GLU A 100 13.87 -25.33 10.66
CA GLU A 100 14.33 -25.74 11.99
C GLU A 100 13.39 -26.75 12.69
N ALA A 101 12.32 -27.18 12.01
CA ALA A 101 11.27 -28.05 12.54
C ALA A 101 10.50 -27.49 13.75
N GLU A 102 10.51 -26.17 13.94
CA GLU A 102 9.71 -25.43 14.94
C GLU A 102 8.28 -25.20 14.42
N LEU A 103 7.52 -26.28 14.20
CA LEU A 103 6.26 -26.22 13.43
C LEU A 103 5.16 -25.35 14.08
N ASP A 104 5.06 -25.35 15.41
CA ASP A 104 4.06 -24.52 16.12
C ASP A 104 4.37 -23.01 15.96
N ARG A 105 5.66 -22.66 15.99
CA ARG A 105 6.12 -21.28 15.78
C ARG A 105 5.86 -20.85 14.33
N ALA A 106 6.18 -21.71 13.37
CA ALA A 106 5.89 -21.47 11.97
C ALA A 106 4.39 -21.24 11.74
N GLU A 107 3.52 -22.08 12.27
CA GLU A 107 2.06 -21.91 12.16
C GLU A 107 1.59 -20.58 12.75
N HIS A 108 2.11 -20.19 13.92
CA HIS A 108 1.77 -18.91 14.54
C HIS A 108 2.14 -17.71 13.65
N LEU A 109 3.37 -17.71 13.12
CA LEU A 109 3.88 -16.65 12.26
C LEU A 109 3.11 -16.55 10.93
N LEU A 110 2.82 -17.69 10.29
CA LEU A 110 2.03 -17.71 9.05
C LEU A 110 0.62 -17.18 9.27
N ASN A 111 -0.02 -17.52 10.39
CA ASN A 111 -1.32 -16.95 10.75
C ASN A 111 -1.24 -15.45 11.02
N ALA A 112 -0.14 -14.95 11.58
CA ALA A 112 0.08 -13.51 11.75
C ALA A 112 0.16 -12.78 10.41
N VAL A 113 0.81 -13.37 9.39
CA VAL A 113 0.82 -12.83 8.01
C VAL A 113 -0.61 -12.76 7.45
N LEU A 114 -1.41 -13.81 7.63
CA LEU A 114 -2.79 -13.84 7.13
C LEU A 114 -3.73 -12.87 7.86
N ALA A 115 -3.50 -12.63 9.15
CA ALA A 115 -4.29 -11.69 9.95
C ALA A 115 -3.93 -10.22 9.68
N ASN A 116 -2.76 -9.94 9.11
CA ASN A 116 -2.31 -8.59 8.83
C ASN A 116 -3.08 -7.99 7.64
N GLU A 117 -3.84 -6.91 7.85
CA GLU A 117 -4.65 -6.26 6.81
C GLU A 117 -3.81 -5.69 5.65
N TYR A 118 -2.57 -5.31 5.90
CA TYR A 118 -1.64 -4.71 4.92
C TYR A 118 -0.69 -5.73 4.29
N ALA A 119 -0.85 -7.03 4.57
CA ALA A 119 -0.10 -8.05 3.86
C ALA A 119 -0.53 -8.08 2.39
N ALA A 120 0.44 -7.92 1.49
CA ALA A 120 0.20 -8.05 0.05
C ALA A 120 -0.35 -9.43 -0.30
N GLU A 121 -1.14 -9.51 -1.37
CA GLU A 121 -1.78 -10.77 -1.79
C GLU A 121 -0.75 -11.89 -2.00
N ALA A 122 0.42 -11.56 -2.56
CA ALA A 122 1.50 -12.52 -2.75
C ALA A 122 1.98 -13.15 -1.42
N LEU A 123 2.17 -12.34 -0.37
CA LEU A 123 2.57 -12.82 0.96
C LEU A 123 1.48 -13.69 1.59
N ARG A 124 0.21 -13.30 1.46
CA ARG A 124 -0.93 -14.11 1.94
C ARG A 124 -1.00 -15.46 1.24
N ARG A 125 -0.78 -15.49 -0.08
CA ARG A 125 -0.75 -16.75 -0.86
C ARG A 125 0.40 -17.64 -0.41
N ALA A 126 1.61 -17.10 -0.25
CA ALA A 126 2.76 -17.84 0.26
C ALA A 126 2.48 -18.43 1.66
N ALA A 127 1.97 -17.60 2.58
CA ALA A 127 1.65 -18.04 3.93
C ALA A 127 0.58 -19.16 3.96
N THR A 128 -0.45 -19.04 3.11
CA THR A 128 -1.49 -20.06 2.94
C THR A 128 -0.92 -21.38 2.43
N THR A 129 -0.02 -21.32 1.44
CA THR A 129 0.66 -22.50 0.89
C THR A 129 1.43 -23.23 1.98
N HIS A 130 2.28 -22.53 2.74
CA HIS A 130 3.06 -23.15 3.82
C HIS A 130 2.18 -23.73 4.93
N LEU A 131 1.09 -23.06 5.31
CA LEU A 131 0.14 -23.62 6.29
C LEU A 131 -0.49 -24.93 5.81
N ASN A 132 -0.84 -25.02 4.52
CA ASN A 132 -1.40 -26.23 3.96
C ASN A 132 -0.37 -27.37 3.94
N GLU A 133 0.89 -27.06 3.60
CA GLU A 133 2.00 -28.02 3.63
C GLU A 133 2.25 -28.54 5.06
N LEU A 134 2.25 -27.66 6.07
CA LEU A 134 2.40 -28.04 7.48
C LEU A 134 1.29 -29.01 7.92
N LYS A 135 0.02 -28.70 7.61
CA LYS A 135 -1.13 -29.55 7.92
C LYS A 135 -1.03 -30.92 7.25
N GLN A 136 -0.53 -30.97 6.01
CA GLN A 136 -0.29 -32.23 5.29
C GLN A 136 0.80 -33.06 5.96
N ARG A 137 1.89 -32.46 6.45
CA ARG A 137 2.97 -33.17 7.16
C ARG A 137 2.52 -33.75 8.50
N GLN A 138 1.60 -33.10 9.19
CA GLN A 138 1.06 -33.55 10.48
C GLN A 138 0.04 -34.69 10.36
N SER A 139 -0.64 -34.83 9.21
CA SER A 139 -1.72 -35.81 9.01
C SER A 139 -1.27 -37.29 8.97
N PRO A 140 -0.17 -37.70 8.30
CA PRO A 140 0.20 -39.12 8.19
C PRO A 140 0.92 -39.70 9.42
N ALA A 141 1.39 -38.87 10.36
CA ALA A 141 2.07 -39.36 11.57
C ALA A 141 1.11 -40.00 12.60
N ARG A 142 -0.20 -39.73 12.51
CA ARG A 142 -1.18 -40.21 13.50
C ARG A 142 -1.71 -41.62 13.22
N THR A 143 -1.51 -42.16 12.03
CA THR A 143 -2.05 -43.48 11.63
C THR A 143 -1.06 -44.62 11.90
N ALA A 144 0.21 -44.34 12.16
CA ALA A 144 1.24 -45.36 12.36
C ALA A 144 1.35 -45.88 13.81
N GLU A 145 0.74 -45.23 14.80
CA GLU A 145 0.81 -45.64 16.22
C GLU A 145 -0.31 -46.61 16.66
N THR A 146 -1.26 -46.99 15.79
CA THR A 146 -2.38 -47.86 16.16
C THR A 146 -2.25 -49.33 15.70
N GLU A 147 -1.22 -49.69 14.92
CA GLU A 147 -1.06 -51.06 14.37
C GLU A 147 0.21 -51.80 14.87
N GLY A 148 0.59 -51.61 16.14
CA GLY A 148 1.86 -52.10 16.67
C GLY A 148 1.81 -52.78 18.04
N THR A 149 0.79 -53.57 18.37
CA THR A 149 0.91 -54.58 19.44
C THR A 149 0.46 -55.92 18.90
N PRO A 150 1.38 -56.78 18.44
CA PRO A 150 1.06 -58.18 18.20
C PRO A 150 0.73 -58.81 19.54
N ALA A 151 -0.54 -59.17 19.73
CA ALA A 151 -0.96 -60.04 20.80
C ALA A 151 -0.12 -61.33 20.71
N GLN A 152 0.66 -61.60 21.76
CA GLN A 152 1.37 -62.87 21.91
C GLN A 152 0.36 -64.02 21.83
N PRO A 153 0.55 -65.02 20.96
CA PRO A 153 -0.14 -66.28 21.12
C PRO A 153 0.46 -66.97 22.35
N THR A 154 -0.36 -67.12 23.38
CA THR A 154 -0.11 -68.00 24.51
C THR A 154 -0.18 -69.43 24.00
N GLU A 155 0.97 -69.98 23.62
CA GLU A 155 1.12 -71.41 23.38
C GLU A 155 0.94 -72.12 24.73
N SER A 156 -0.18 -72.84 24.84
CA SER A 156 -0.47 -73.72 25.97
C SER A 156 -0.98 -75.06 25.43
N VAL A 157 -0.41 -76.12 26.03
CA VAL A 157 -0.68 -77.56 25.90
C VAL A 157 0.22 -78.31 24.92
#